data_AF-A0A6V7KAW2-F1
#
_entry.id   AF-A0A6V7KAW2-F1
#
_cell.length_a   1.000
_cell.length_b   1.000
_cell.length_c   1.000
_cell.angle_alpha   90.00
_cell.angle_beta   90.00
_cell.angle_gamma   90.00
#
_symmetry.space_group_name_H-M   'P 1'
#
loop_
_entity.id
_entity.type
_entity.pdbx_description
1 polymer ?
#
loop_
_entity_poly.entity_id
_entity_poly.type
_entity_poly.pdbx_seq_one_letter_code
_entity_poly.pdbx_strand_id
1 'polypeptide(L)' 'YSQIQCKPDQHQCFDGSLCIPKSEWCDGFVHCPDASDEMRCSCRERIDKSRLCDGYFDCPNGEDELGCF' A
#
# COMPACT_ATOMS: atom_id res chain seq x y z
N TYR A 1 9.51 20.68 12.56
CA TYR A 1 9.06 19.48 11.83
C TYR A 1 10.04 18.36 12.11
N SER A 2 9.66 17.40 12.94
CA SER A 2 10.49 16.24 13.26
C SER A 2 10.10 15.13 12.28
N GLN A 3 10.91 14.89 11.25
CA GLN A 3 10.78 13.65 10.49
C GLN A 3 11.32 12.53 11.38
N ILE A 4 10.44 11.63 11.81
CA ILE A 4 10.86 10.38 12.46
C ILE A 4 11.56 9.50 11.42
N GLN A 5 12.71 8.95 11.81
CA GLN A 5 13.47 8.07 10.94
C GLN A 5 12.95 6.64 11.11
N CYS A 6 12.20 6.16 10.11
CA CYS A 6 11.65 4.80 10.13
C CYS A 6 12.74 3.75 9.87
N LYS A 7 12.53 2.53 10.37
CA LYS A 7 13.38 1.39 10.00
C LYS A 7 13.18 1.03 8.52
N PRO A 8 14.13 0.33 7.87
CA PRO A 8 14.01 -0.05 6.45
C PRO A 8 12.78 -0.89 6.11
N ASP A 9 12.22 -1.61 7.08
CA ASP A 9 11.01 -2.45 6.98
C ASP A 9 9.71 -1.73 7.34
N GLN A 10 9.78 -0.42 7.58
CA GLN A 10 8.64 0.43 7.97
C GLN A 10 8.34 1.49 6.90
N HIS A 11 7.07 1.92 6.87
CA HIS A 11 6.61 3.11 6.16
C HIS A 11 6.20 4.19 7.16
N GLN A 12 6.52 5.44 6.83
CA GLN A 12 6.08 6.59 7.60
C GLN A 12 4.65 6.96 7.20
N CYS A 13 3.78 7.18 8.18
CA CYS A 13 2.50 7.84 7.96
C CYS A 13 2.73 9.23 7.36
N PHE A 14 1.76 9.73 6.58
CA PHE A 14 1.98 10.94 5.80
C PHE A 14 2.07 12.21 6.65
N ASP A 15 1.34 12.27 7.76
CA ASP A 15 1.49 13.32 8.78
C ASP A 15 2.84 13.27 9.51
N GLY A 16 3.58 12.17 9.35
CA GLY A 16 4.93 11.97 9.86
C GLY A 16 4.99 11.63 11.35
N SER A 17 3.86 11.35 12.01
CA SER A 17 3.81 11.07 13.45
C SER A 17 4.18 9.64 13.83
N LEU A 18 4.00 8.68 12.92
CA LEU A 18 4.15 7.26 13.18
C LEU A 18 4.85 6.53 12.03
N CYS A 19 5.63 5.50 12.35
CA CYS A 19 6.15 4.53 11.39
C CYS A 19 5.46 3.19 11.65
N ILE A 20 4.81 2.64 10.64
CA ILE A 20 4.15 1.33 10.69
C ILE A 20 4.94 0.31 9.85
N PRO A 21 4.87 -0.99 10.14
CA PRO A 21 5.45 -2.04 9.30
C PRO A 21 4.92 -1.98 7.86
N LYS A 22 5.76 -2.35 6.89
CA LYS A 22 5.34 -2.50 5.48
C LYS A 22 4.16 -3.44 5.27
N SER A 23 3.96 -4.41 6.16
CA SER A 23 2.84 -5.35 6.12
C SER A 23 1.51 -4.75 6.59
N GLU A 24 1.54 -3.63 7.31
CA GLU A 24 0.36 -2.89 7.77
C GLU A 24 -0.05 -1.80 6.77
N TRP A 25 0.63 -1.71 5.62
CA TRP A 25 0.29 -0.76 4.57
C TRP A 25 -0.66 -1.42 3.56
N CYS A 26 -1.81 -0.80 3.30
CA CYS A 26 -2.84 -1.31 2.39
C CYS A 26 -3.46 -2.65 2.79
N ASP A 27 -3.44 -3.01 4.08
CA ASP A 27 -3.89 -4.32 4.56
C ASP A 27 -5.40 -4.37 4.91
N GLY A 28 -6.09 -3.23 4.84
CA GLY A 28 -7.51 -3.10 5.11
C GLY A 28 -7.83 -2.53 6.49
N PHE A 29 -6.83 -2.26 7.30
CA PHE A 29 -6.97 -1.69 8.65
C PHE A 29 -6.23 -0.36 8.76
N VAL A 30 -6.84 0.60 9.43
CA VAL A 30 -6.22 1.92 9.66
C VAL A 30 -5.26 1.84 10.83
N HIS A 31 -3.97 1.99 10.56
CA HIS A 31 -2.89 2.06 11.53
C HIS A 31 -2.35 3.48 11.68
N CYS A 32 -2.35 4.27 10.60
CA CYS A 32 -1.92 5.65 10.69
C CYS A 32 -3.01 6.55 11.30
N PRO A 33 -2.65 7.52 12.15
CA PRO A 33 -3.62 8.49 12.70
C PRO A 33 -4.33 9.32 11.63
N ASP A 34 -3.69 9.50 10.47
CA ASP A 34 -4.21 10.20 9.30
C ASP A 34 -4.83 9.25 8.24
N ALA A 35 -4.93 7.95 8.54
CA ALA A 35 -5.40 6.89 7.65
C ALA A 35 -4.65 6.80 6.30
N SER A 36 -3.45 7.38 6.22
CA SER A 36 -2.68 7.45 4.97
C SER A 36 -2.26 6.09 4.43
N ASP A 37 -2.07 5.12 5.32
CA ASP A 37 -1.77 3.73 5.01
C ASP A 37 -2.88 3.04 4.21
N GLU A 38 -4.12 3.50 4.34
CA GLU A 38 -5.28 2.88 3.69
C GLU A 38 -5.90 3.74 2.58
N MET A 39 -5.72 5.06 2.66
CA MET A 39 -6.26 6.01 1.69
C MET A 39 -5.37 6.19 0.45
N ARG A 40 -4.11 5.75 0.50
CA ARG A 40 -3.13 5.93 -0.60
C ARG A 40 -2.63 4.61 -1.16
N CYS A 41 -3.57 3.70 -1.36
CA CYS A 41 -3.34 2.40 -1.98
C CYS A 41 -3.85 2.39 -3.42
N SER A 42 -3.03 1.90 -4.33
CA SER A 42 -3.49 1.43 -5.63
C SER A 42 -4.23 0.09 -5.47
N CYS A 43 -5.06 -0.29 -6.44
CA CYS A 43 -5.69 -1.60 -6.41
C CYS A 43 -4.66 -2.75 -6.41
N ARG A 44 -3.54 -2.58 -7.12
CA ARG A 44 -2.44 -3.55 -7.16
C ARG A 44 -1.83 -3.84 -5.79
N GLU A 45 -1.88 -2.89 -4.86
CA GLU A 45 -1.40 -3.05 -3.48
C GLU A 45 -2.42 -3.76 -2.58
N ARG A 46 -3.69 -3.83 -3.00
CA ARG A 46 -4.81 -4.42 -2.25
C ARG A 46 -5.10 -5.88 -2.59
N ILE A 47 -4.54 -6.38 -3.68
CA ILE A 47 -4.76 -7.74 -4.16
C ILE A 47 -3.56 -8.63 -3.87
N ASP A 48 -3.79 -9.95 -3.85
CA ASP A 48 -2.69 -10.90 -3.73
C ASP A 48 -1.77 -10.81 -4.96
N LYS A 49 -0.47 -11.02 -4.76
CA LYS A 49 0.50 -10.95 -5.88
C LYS A 49 0.23 -11.96 -6.98
N SER A 50 -0.47 -13.07 -6.69
CA SER A 50 -0.91 -14.04 -7.70
C SER A 50 -1.99 -13.52 -8.63
N ARG A 51 -2.63 -12.39 -8.30
CA ARG A 51 -3.65 -11.69 -9.09
C ARG A 51 -3.07 -10.60 -9.98
N LEU A 52 -1.75 -10.46 -10.00
CA LEU A 52 -1.05 -9.57 -10.92
C LEU A 52 -0.62 -10.39 -12.14
N CYS A 53 -1.05 -9.99 -13.32
CA CYS A 53 -0.72 -10.66 -14.58
C CYS A 53 -1.23 -12.12 -14.63
N ASP A 54 -2.41 -12.38 -14.07
CA ASP A 54 -3.02 -13.71 -13.99
C ASP A 54 -4.03 -13.98 -15.13
N GLY A 55 -4.25 -12.99 -15.99
CA GLY A 55 -5.18 -13.05 -17.12
C GLY A 55 -6.62 -12.65 -16.78
N TYR A 56 -6.92 -12.30 -15.53
CA TYR A 56 -8.19 -11.74 -15.09
C TYR A 56 -8.03 -10.25 -14.75
N PHE A 57 -9.07 -9.45 -15.03
CA PHE A 57 -9.10 -8.05 -14.59
C PHE A 57 -9.69 -7.98 -13.18
N ASP A 58 -8.84 -8.12 -12.17
CA ASP A 58 -9.21 -8.02 -10.75
C ASP A 58 -9.25 -6.56 -10.27
N CYS A 59 -8.51 -5.66 -10.92
CA CYS A 59 -8.54 -4.23 -10.61
C CYS A 59 -9.44 -3.39 -11.53
N PRO A 60 -9.90 -2.21 -11.06
CA PRO A 60 -10.59 -1.25 -11.91
C PRO A 60 -9.74 -0.92 -13.14
N ASN A 61 -10.35 -0.98 -14.32
CA ASN A 61 -9.69 -0.75 -15.61
C ASN A 61 -8.59 -1.77 -15.97
N GLY A 62 -8.46 -2.88 -15.25
CA GLY A 62 -7.48 -3.94 -15.56
C GLY A 62 -6.03 -3.51 -15.39
N GLU A 63 -5.75 -2.53 -14.52
CA GLU A 63 -4.39 -2.01 -14.29
C GLU A 63 -3.41 -3.06 -13.75
N ASP A 64 -3.92 -4.10 -13.10
CA ASP A 64 -3.23 -5.31 -12.68
C ASP A 64 -2.63 -6.08 -13.87
N GLU A 65 -3.29 -6.09 -15.02
CA GLU A 65 -2.88 -6.79 -16.25
C GLU A 65 -2.12 -5.89 -17.24
N LEU A 66 -1.85 -4.63 -16.89
CA LEU A 66 -1.06 -3.73 -17.73
C LEU A 66 0.43 -3.87 -17.44
N GLY A 67 1.22 -4.00 -18.52
CA GLY A 67 2.69 -4.02 -18.45
C GLY A 67 3.29 -5.34 -17.98
N CYS A 68 2.58 -6.45 -18.20
CA CYS A 68 3.08 -7.81 -18.01
C CYS A 68 4.02 -8.17 -19.19
N PHE A 69 5.34 -8.08 -18.99
CA PHE A 69 6.37 -8.39 -20.00
C PHE A 69 7.27 -9.54 -19.54
#